data_AF-A0A9E3ISZ2-F1
#
_entry.id   AF-A0A9E3ISZ2-F1
#
_cell.length_a   1.000
_cell.length_b   1.000
_cell.length_c   1.000
_cell.angle_alpha   90.00
_cell.angle_beta   90.00
_cell.angle_gamma   90.00
#
_symmetry.space_group_name_H-M   'P 1'
#
loop_
_entity.id
_entity.type
_entity.pdbx_description
1 polymer ?
#
loop_
_entity_poly.entity_id
_entity_poly.type
_entity_poly.pdbx_seq_one_letter_code
_entity_poly.pdbx_strand_id
1 'polypeptide(L)'
;MTSTPIRPTARLAYAFAGLLAMIAMPLAIHAANPFLPGYEYIPDGDPHVFGDRVYLYGSHDLANSQSFCDYILKVWSAPLNDLNTWTDHGVVLATRDIDGRKDDVPWSDNQFYAPDIAKIDGKYYLFAQIVGAPCAVAVGDTPAGPFKVITHVQPPAGAPIDFGVWAQYFDPGLLVDDDGKVYLYYGGGRSYMVQLDPKNPTQVLPDTYQIDVLSREAPFKYQEGPSPRKINGTYYLVYARGADLAYATSDAPTGPFNYRGVIVSNSGDAHGGNIHGGLAKLNGQWYIFYHRQTNKTVFSRRACAEPVTIKPDGSIPQVEQTSQGFEPSLDPYKVTPADIACVFRGGSYVTELDKRTRPVMGNRNGCVVGYKYFDFGDIVLPGQSSSFTLQFRNTEASGQVEVWLGDPKGDGEKLGAVLIDKQEPGKDAWREITVPVRNISGRHAIYFRFTSDLQGAPIADIRSFAFTRDTQ
;
A
#
# COMPACT_ATOMS: atom_id res chain seq x y z
N MET A 1 -52.70 -41.15 -59.85
CA MET A 1 -52.91 -40.10 -58.83
C MET A 1 -51.56 -39.47 -58.54
N THR A 2 -51.49 -38.17 -58.84
CA THR A 2 -50.50 -37.13 -58.47
C THR A 2 -49.98 -37.29 -57.03
N SER A 3 -48.78 -36.91 -56.58
CA SER A 3 -47.84 -35.81 -56.90
C SER A 3 -46.62 -35.93 -55.97
N THR A 4 -45.39 -35.56 -56.39
CA THR A 4 -44.46 -34.79 -55.51
C THR A 4 -43.30 -34.17 -56.31
N PRO A 5 -42.91 -32.89 -56.06
CA PRO A 5 -41.85 -32.20 -56.79
C PRO A 5 -40.49 -32.22 -56.08
N ILE A 6 -39.44 -32.04 -56.90
CA ILE A 6 -38.01 -31.97 -56.57
C ILE A 6 -37.69 -30.60 -55.93
N ARG A 7 -36.97 -30.59 -54.79
CA ARG A 7 -36.41 -29.39 -54.13
C ARG A 7 -35.09 -28.95 -54.78
N PRO A 8 -34.82 -27.65 -54.94
CA PRO A 8 -33.48 -27.16 -55.28
C PRO A 8 -32.57 -27.08 -54.05
N THR A 9 -31.28 -27.35 -54.28
CA THR A 9 -30.18 -27.29 -53.32
C THR A 9 -29.76 -25.84 -53.07
N ALA A 10 -29.81 -25.40 -51.81
CA ALA A 10 -29.26 -24.13 -51.37
C ALA A 10 -27.74 -24.29 -51.11
N ARG A 11 -26.93 -23.47 -51.78
CA ARG A 11 -25.50 -23.28 -51.46
C ARG A 11 -25.40 -22.45 -50.18
N LEU A 12 -24.82 -23.01 -49.13
CA LEU A 12 -24.43 -22.29 -47.91
C LEU A 12 -23.09 -21.58 -48.18
N ALA A 13 -23.11 -20.24 -48.23
CA ALA A 13 -21.90 -19.44 -48.22
C ALA A 13 -21.47 -19.26 -46.76
N TYR A 14 -20.29 -19.77 -46.39
CA TYR A 14 -19.65 -19.47 -45.10
C TYR A 14 -19.10 -18.05 -45.14
N ALA A 15 -19.78 -17.12 -44.47
CA ALA A 15 -19.21 -15.84 -44.10
C ALA A 15 -18.27 -16.05 -42.91
N PHE A 16 -16.96 -15.95 -43.11
CA PHE A 16 -15.97 -15.84 -42.04
C PHE A 16 -16.17 -14.50 -41.34
N ALA A 17 -16.93 -14.50 -40.24
CA ALA A 17 -16.89 -13.41 -39.27
C ALA A 17 -15.61 -13.58 -38.44
N GLY A 18 -14.56 -12.83 -38.80
CA GLY A 18 -13.35 -12.72 -38.00
C GLY A 18 -13.68 -12.07 -36.66
N LEU A 19 -13.81 -12.89 -35.62
CA LEU A 19 -13.85 -12.43 -34.24
C LEU A 19 -12.44 -11.95 -33.89
N LEU A 20 -12.19 -10.64 -34.00
CA LEU A 20 -11.02 -10.03 -33.37
C LEU A 20 -11.20 -10.25 -31.86
N ALA A 21 -10.45 -11.21 -31.31
CA ALA A 21 -10.24 -11.27 -29.88
C ALA A 21 -9.55 -9.95 -29.49
N MET A 22 -10.30 -9.05 -28.84
CA MET A 22 -9.70 -7.98 -28.08
C MET A 22 -8.86 -8.64 -26.99
N ILE A 23 -7.57 -8.80 -27.26
CA ILE A 23 -6.57 -9.02 -26.22
C ILE A 23 -6.66 -7.75 -25.37
N ALA A 24 -7.39 -7.83 -24.25
CA ALA A 24 -7.26 -6.86 -23.19
C ALA A 24 -5.81 -6.97 -22.73
N MET A 25 -4.95 -6.09 -23.23
CA MET A 25 -3.65 -5.88 -22.61
C MET A 25 -3.96 -5.56 -21.15
N PRO A 26 -3.44 -6.32 -20.17
CA PRO A 26 -3.52 -5.87 -18.80
C PRO A 26 -2.90 -4.48 -18.79
N LEU A 27 -3.63 -3.49 -18.26
CA LEU A 27 -3.00 -2.22 -17.92
C LEU A 27 -1.80 -2.60 -17.05
N ALA A 28 -0.59 -2.36 -17.55
CA ALA A 28 0.59 -2.43 -16.72
C ALA A 28 0.39 -1.39 -15.62
N ILE A 29 0.01 -1.87 -14.43
CA ILE A 29 -0.07 -1.06 -13.23
C ILE A 29 1.39 -0.72 -12.93
N HIS A 30 1.83 0.47 -13.32
CA HIS A 30 3.14 0.97 -12.90
C HIS A 30 3.08 1.10 -11.39
N ALA A 31 4.05 0.55 -10.66
CA ALA A 31 3.99 0.48 -9.20
C ALA A 31 4.43 1.79 -8.54
N ALA A 32 3.79 2.88 -8.99
CA ALA A 32 3.61 4.12 -8.26
C ALA A 32 2.88 3.84 -6.93
N ASN A 33 3.15 4.63 -5.90
CA ASN A 33 2.41 4.49 -4.63
C ASN A 33 0.99 5.06 -4.76
N PRO A 34 -0.04 4.38 -4.23
CA PRO A 34 0.00 3.01 -3.67
C PRO A 34 0.20 1.94 -4.76
N PHE A 35 1.09 0.97 -4.50
CA PHE A 35 1.65 0.10 -5.56
C PHE A 35 0.79 -1.10 -5.97
N LEU A 36 -0.23 -1.41 -5.19
CA LEU A 36 -1.22 -2.44 -5.54
C LEU A 36 -2.37 -1.83 -6.38
N PRO A 37 -3.13 -2.65 -7.13
CA PRO A 37 -4.25 -2.18 -7.93
C PRO A 37 -5.20 -1.29 -7.12
N GLY A 38 -5.82 -0.31 -7.79
CA GLY A 38 -6.67 0.69 -7.15
C GLY A 38 -7.70 0.13 -6.16
N TYR A 39 -8.31 -1.00 -6.50
CA TYR A 39 -9.35 -1.67 -5.71
C TYR A 39 -8.87 -2.47 -4.51
N GLU A 40 -7.56 -2.54 -4.30
CA GLU A 40 -6.98 -3.38 -3.29
C GLU A 40 -6.52 -2.54 -2.09
N TYR A 41 -6.95 -2.93 -0.90
CA TYR A 41 -6.64 -2.28 0.37
C TYR A 41 -5.93 -3.28 1.28
N ILE A 42 -4.62 -3.39 1.10
CA ILE A 42 -3.76 -4.17 1.99
C ILE A 42 -3.10 -3.24 3.01
N PRO A 43 -3.65 -3.15 4.23
CA PRO A 43 -2.91 -2.66 5.38
C PRO A 43 -1.91 -3.69 5.92
N ASP A 44 -1.09 -3.21 6.87
CA ASP A 44 -0.24 -4.06 7.70
C ASP A 44 0.63 -5.03 6.88
N GLY A 45 1.07 -4.55 5.71
CA GLY A 45 1.77 -5.35 4.71
C GLY A 45 3.24 -5.54 5.10
N ASP A 46 3.59 -6.75 5.53
CA ASP A 46 4.98 -7.11 5.85
C ASP A 46 5.65 -7.84 4.66
N PRO A 47 6.81 -7.35 4.17
CA PRO A 47 7.46 -7.86 2.97
C PRO A 47 8.50 -8.94 3.25
N HIS A 48 8.45 -10.06 2.53
CA HIS A 48 9.44 -11.14 2.58
C HIS A 48 9.95 -11.54 1.20
N VAL A 49 11.24 -11.84 1.11
CA VAL A 49 11.83 -12.36 -0.13
C VAL A 49 11.99 -13.86 -0.02
N PHE A 50 11.35 -14.59 -0.93
CA PHE A 50 11.49 -16.04 -1.04
C PHE A 50 11.80 -16.41 -2.49
N GLY A 51 12.98 -16.98 -2.70
CA GLY A 51 13.46 -17.28 -4.05
C GLY A 51 13.72 -16.00 -4.84
N ASP A 52 13.13 -15.91 -6.03
CA ASP A 52 13.27 -14.79 -6.98
C ASP A 52 12.12 -13.77 -6.90
N ARG A 53 11.33 -13.82 -5.81
CA ARG A 53 10.15 -12.96 -5.63
C ARG A 53 10.13 -12.29 -4.25
N VAL A 54 9.54 -11.10 -4.22
CA VAL A 54 9.04 -10.48 -3.00
C VAL A 54 7.57 -10.83 -2.83
N TYR A 55 7.18 -11.13 -1.60
CA TYR A 55 5.81 -11.38 -1.17
C TYR A 55 5.41 -10.32 -0.15
N LEU A 56 4.17 -9.87 -0.22
CA LEU A 56 3.54 -8.98 0.74
C LEU A 56 2.40 -9.74 1.41
N TYR A 57 2.52 -9.93 2.72
CA TYR A 57 1.49 -10.53 3.56
C TYR A 57 0.82 -9.40 4.31
N GLY A 58 -0.48 -9.26 4.18
CA GLY A 58 -1.19 -8.20 4.88
C GLY A 58 -2.61 -8.57 5.21
N SER A 59 -3.16 -7.79 6.12
CA SER A 59 -4.61 -7.74 6.36
C SER A 59 -5.32 -7.20 5.12
N HIS A 60 -6.66 -7.22 5.16
CA HIS A 60 -7.48 -6.66 4.10
C HIS A 60 -8.45 -5.65 4.69
N ASP A 61 -8.44 -4.41 4.23
CA ASP A 61 -9.44 -3.39 4.58
C ASP A 61 -10.55 -3.36 3.50
N LEU A 62 -11.68 -2.73 3.83
CA LEU A 62 -12.70 -2.37 2.84
C LEU A 62 -12.64 -0.86 2.56
N ALA A 63 -12.98 -0.46 1.33
CA ALA A 63 -13.11 0.94 0.96
C ALA A 63 -14.22 1.61 1.79
N ASN A 64 -13.92 2.81 2.32
CA ASN A 64 -14.84 3.60 3.14
C ASN A 64 -15.40 2.83 4.37
N SER A 65 -14.56 1.98 4.97
CA SER A 65 -14.92 1.20 6.15
C SER A 65 -15.01 2.07 7.41
N GLN A 66 -15.74 1.54 8.40
CA GLN A 66 -15.84 2.07 9.76
C GLN A 66 -15.14 1.17 10.80
N SER A 67 -14.42 0.14 10.35
CA SER A 67 -13.66 -0.80 11.18
C SER A 67 -12.36 -1.20 10.51
N PHE A 68 -11.31 -1.36 11.30
CA PHE A 68 -10.03 -1.92 10.85
C PHE A 68 -10.20 -3.36 10.39
N CYS A 69 -9.62 -3.65 9.23
CA CYS A 69 -9.50 -4.95 8.61
C CYS A 69 -10.82 -5.72 8.44
N ASP A 70 -10.71 -6.82 7.71
CA ASP A 70 -11.79 -7.73 7.37
C ASP A 70 -11.45 -9.14 7.90
N TYR A 71 -12.27 -10.11 7.54
CA TYR A 71 -12.19 -11.50 8.01
C TYR A 71 -11.26 -12.38 7.16
N ILE A 72 -10.49 -11.77 6.27
CA ILE A 72 -9.63 -12.46 5.30
C ILE A 72 -8.19 -11.95 5.35
N LEU A 73 -7.28 -12.81 4.94
CA LEU A 73 -5.90 -12.44 4.61
C LEU A 73 -5.64 -12.66 3.13
N LYS A 74 -4.80 -11.80 2.56
CA LYS A 74 -4.36 -11.91 1.18
C LYS A 74 -2.83 -11.86 1.09
N VAL A 75 -2.32 -12.47 0.03
CA VAL A 75 -0.90 -12.44 -0.31
C VAL A 75 -0.74 -11.91 -1.72
N TRP A 76 0.18 -10.96 -1.87
CA TRP A 76 0.60 -10.44 -3.17
C TRP A 76 2.07 -10.74 -3.38
N SER A 77 2.53 -10.83 -4.63
CA SER A 77 3.96 -10.98 -4.91
C SER A 77 4.39 -10.37 -6.23
N ALA A 78 5.65 -9.96 -6.32
CA ALA A 78 6.26 -9.51 -7.56
C ALA A 78 7.62 -10.21 -7.80
N PRO A 79 8.01 -10.47 -9.05
CA PRO A 79 9.39 -10.83 -9.39
C PRO A 79 10.37 -9.76 -8.90
N LEU A 80 11.54 -10.15 -8.37
CA LEU A 80 12.55 -9.18 -7.93
C LEU A 80 13.13 -8.33 -9.07
N ASN A 81 13.05 -8.82 -10.31
CA ASN A 81 13.48 -8.10 -11.51
C ASN A 81 12.35 -7.27 -12.16
N ASP A 82 11.13 -7.32 -11.61
CA ASP A 82 9.98 -6.55 -12.10
C ASP A 82 9.00 -6.26 -10.96
N LEU A 83 9.34 -5.24 -10.15
CA LEU A 83 8.53 -4.80 -9.01
C LEU A 83 7.25 -4.06 -9.42
N ASN A 84 7.00 -3.91 -10.73
CA ASN A 84 5.78 -3.31 -11.26
C ASN A 84 4.67 -4.33 -11.52
N THR A 85 5.01 -5.63 -11.59
CA THR A 85 4.03 -6.68 -11.92
C THR A 85 3.68 -7.52 -10.69
N TRP A 86 2.70 -7.04 -9.92
CA TRP A 86 2.20 -7.74 -8.74
C TRP A 86 1.11 -8.76 -9.08
N THR A 87 1.29 -9.98 -8.56
CA THR A 87 0.37 -11.12 -8.68
C THR A 87 -0.46 -11.24 -7.40
N ASP A 88 -1.80 -11.25 -7.54
CA ASP A 88 -2.76 -11.58 -6.48
C ASP A 88 -2.81 -13.10 -6.30
N HIS A 89 -2.50 -13.59 -5.10
CA HIS A 89 -2.67 -15.02 -4.77
C HIS A 89 -4.04 -15.35 -4.16
N GLY A 90 -4.94 -14.37 -4.14
CA GLY A 90 -6.30 -14.49 -3.63
C GLY A 90 -6.36 -14.52 -2.10
N VAL A 91 -7.50 -14.99 -1.60
CA VAL A 91 -7.71 -15.18 -0.15
C VAL A 91 -6.95 -16.42 0.31
N VAL A 92 -5.97 -16.21 1.18
CA VAL A 92 -5.13 -17.29 1.69
C VAL A 92 -5.68 -17.92 2.97
N LEU A 93 -6.39 -17.13 3.79
CA LEU A 93 -7.08 -17.55 5.01
C LEU A 93 -8.35 -16.71 5.20
N ALA A 94 -9.38 -17.30 5.81
CA ALA A 94 -10.61 -16.64 6.23
C ALA A 94 -11.06 -17.15 7.62
N THR A 95 -11.56 -16.26 8.48
CA THR A 95 -12.16 -16.66 9.78
C THR A 95 -13.65 -17.00 9.67
N ARG A 96 -14.28 -16.69 8.54
CA ARG A 96 -15.69 -17.00 8.28
C ARG A 96 -15.88 -17.44 6.84
N ASP A 97 -17.03 -18.05 6.57
CA ASP A 97 -17.48 -18.31 5.21
C ASP A 97 -17.52 -17.01 4.40
N ILE A 98 -16.91 -17.03 3.22
CA ILE A 98 -16.96 -15.97 2.23
C ILE A 98 -17.45 -16.56 0.90
N ASP A 99 -17.79 -15.72 -0.07
CA ASP A 99 -18.31 -16.18 -1.36
C ASP A 99 -17.40 -17.23 -2.00
N GLY A 100 -17.88 -18.48 -2.03
CA GLY A 100 -17.18 -19.62 -2.62
C GLY A 100 -16.06 -20.25 -1.78
N ARG A 101 -15.84 -19.84 -0.51
CA ARG A 101 -14.81 -20.40 0.38
C ARG A 101 -15.32 -20.59 1.81
N LYS A 102 -14.97 -21.73 2.43
CA LYS A 102 -15.22 -22.03 3.84
C LYS A 102 -14.18 -21.40 4.77
N ASP A 103 -14.59 -21.14 6.01
CA ASP A 103 -13.70 -20.69 7.07
C ASP A 103 -12.55 -21.68 7.35
N ASP A 104 -11.41 -21.14 7.78
CA ASP A 104 -10.21 -21.91 8.12
C ASP A 104 -10.00 -22.05 9.64
N VAL A 105 -10.68 -21.23 10.44
CA VAL A 105 -10.41 -21.07 11.89
C VAL A 105 -11.58 -21.57 12.73
N PRO A 106 -11.45 -22.71 13.43
CA PRO A 106 -12.58 -23.32 14.15
C PRO A 106 -12.92 -22.66 15.49
N TRP A 107 -12.13 -21.68 15.97
CA TRP A 107 -12.30 -21.07 17.29
C TRP A 107 -12.70 -19.60 17.29
N SER A 108 -12.77 -18.95 16.12
CA SER A 108 -13.14 -17.54 16.02
C SER A 108 -13.54 -17.16 14.60
N ASP A 109 -14.54 -16.28 14.51
CA ASP A 109 -15.03 -15.65 13.28
C ASP A 109 -14.71 -14.15 13.21
N ASN A 110 -13.80 -13.66 14.07
CA ASN A 110 -13.42 -12.24 14.15
C ASN A 110 -12.39 -11.84 13.07
N GLN A 111 -12.08 -10.55 12.97
CA GLN A 111 -11.19 -9.99 11.95
C GLN A 111 -9.74 -10.50 12.08
N PHE A 112 -9.07 -10.63 10.93
CA PHE A 112 -7.65 -10.97 10.84
C PHE A 112 -6.77 -9.73 10.75
N TYR A 113 -5.80 -9.59 11.66
CA TYR A 113 -4.90 -8.45 11.76
C TYR A 113 -3.44 -8.88 11.53
N ALA A 114 -2.69 -8.02 10.80
CA ALA A 114 -1.24 -7.98 10.69
C ALA A 114 -0.55 -9.35 10.62
N PRO A 115 -0.66 -10.08 9.50
CA PRO A 115 0.02 -11.35 9.37
C PRO A 115 1.53 -11.16 9.18
N ASP A 116 2.31 -12.11 9.67
CA ASP A 116 3.73 -12.25 9.33
C ASP A 116 4.09 -13.71 9.08
N ILE A 117 5.18 -13.95 8.35
CA ILE A 117 5.55 -15.28 7.88
C ILE A 117 7.03 -15.60 8.08
N ALA A 118 7.32 -16.87 8.34
CA ALA A 118 8.68 -17.38 8.36
C ALA A 118 8.80 -18.73 7.66
N LYS A 119 9.94 -18.96 6.99
CA LYS A 119 10.31 -20.30 6.52
C LYS A 119 11.07 -21.04 7.62
N ILE A 120 10.46 -22.09 8.17
CA ILE A 120 11.00 -22.90 9.28
C ILE A 120 11.02 -24.36 8.81
N ASP A 121 12.18 -25.01 8.89
CA ASP A 121 12.39 -26.41 8.49
C ASP A 121 11.78 -26.76 7.11
N GLY A 122 12.01 -25.87 6.13
CA GLY A 122 11.55 -26.06 4.75
C GLY A 122 10.08 -25.71 4.49
N LYS A 123 9.27 -25.46 5.52
CA LYS A 123 7.85 -25.07 5.40
C LYS A 123 7.64 -23.59 5.72
N TYR A 124 6.51 -23.04 5.29
CA TYR A 124 6.14 -21.64 5.52
C TYR A 124 5.08 -21.57 6.60
N TYR A 125 5.37 -20.88 7.69
CA TYR A 125 4.48 -20.69 8.83
C TYR A 125 3.99 -19.24 8.85
N LEU A 126 2.69 -19.06 8.63
CA LEU A 126 2.00 -17.77 8.63
C LEU A 126 1.32 -17.59 10.00
N PHE A 127 1.66 -16.50 10.67
CA PHE A 127 1.09 -16.11 11.95
C PHE A 127 0.19 -14.92 11.71
N ALA A 128 -0.98 -14.91 12.31
CA ALA A 128 -1.90 -13.79 12.19
C ALA A 128 -2.67 -13.58 13.48
N GLN A 129 -2.85 -12.33 13.86
CA GLN A 129 -3.74 -12.01 14.96
C GLN A 129 -5.20 -12.22 14.52
N ILE A 130 -6.03 -12.71 15.45
CA ILE A 130 -7.48 -12.65 15.33
C ILE A 130 -8.00 -11.79 16.48
N VAL A 131 -8.83 -10.78 16.18
CA VAL A 131 -9.35 -9.87 17.21
C VAL A 131 -10.06 -10.65 18.32
N GLY A 132 -9.67 -10.44 19.58
CA GLY A 132 -10.29 -11.11 20.73
C GLY A 132 -9.92 -12.60 20.90
N ALA A 133 -8.98 -13.13 20.11
CA ALA A 133 -8.63 -14.55 20.10
C ALA A 133 -7.09 -14.76 20.04
N PRO A 134 -6.61 -15.98 20.38
CA PRO A 134 -5.21 -16.34 20.21
C PRO A 134 -4.72 -16.17 18.77
N CYS A 135 -3.45 -15.77 18.62
CA CYS A 135 -2.78 -15.64 17.32
C CYS A 135 -2.77 -16.99 16.58
N ALA A 136 -3.40 -17.04 15.41
CA ALA A 136 -3.48 -18.22 14.58
C ALA A 136 -2.14 -18.52 13.91
N VAL A 137 -1.83 -19.80 13.78
CA VAL A 137 -0.67 -20.31 13.04
C VAL A 137 -1.16 -21.25 11.95
N ALA A 138 -0.78 -20.95 10.72
CA ALA A 138 -1.04 -21.77 9.55
C ALA A 138 0.26 -22.18 8.87
N VAL A 139 0.26 -23.35 8.22
CA VAL A 139 1.43 -23.91 7.55
C VAL A 139 1.13 -24.20 6.08
N GLY A 140 2.11 -23.93 5.21
CA GLY A 140 2.05 -24.22 3.77
C GLY A 140 3.40 -24.69 3.23
N ASP A 141 3.37 -25.32 2.06
CA ASP A 141 4.59 -25.81 1.38
C ASP A 141 5.19 -24.77 0.42
N THR A 142 4.46 -23.69 0.11
CA THR A 142 4.94 -22.58 -0.71
C THR A 142 4.73 -21.23 -0.01
N PRO A 143 5.45 -20.17 -0.40
CA PRO A 143 5.26 -18.84 0.19
C PRO A 143 3.85 -18.29 0.06
N ALA A 144 3.08 -18.69 -0.96
CA ALA A 144 1.70 -18.24 -1.18
C ALA A 144 0.65 -19.26 -0.72
N GLY A 145 1.08 -20.35 -0.07
CA GLY A 145 0.21 -21.44 0.34
C GLY A 145 -0.01 -22.50 -0.74
N PRO A 146 -1.16 -23.22 -0.75
CA PRO A 146 -2.26 -23.07 0.20
C PRO A 146 -1.79 -23.28 1.64
N PHE A 147 -2.36 -22.52 2.56
CA PHE A 147 -2.09 -22.65 3.99
C PHE A 147 -3.18 -23.49 4.65
N LYS A 148 -2.78 -24.22 5.68
CA LYS A 148 -3.69 -24.91 6.59
C LYS A 148 -3.47 -24.39 8.00
N VAL A 149 -4.51 -23.85 8.62
CA VAL A 149 -4.49 -23.48 10.05
C VAL A 149 -4.26 -24.76 10.86
N ILE A 150 -3.20 -24.77 11.68
CA ILE A 150 -2.86 -25.91 12.53
C ILE A 150 -3.37 -25.72 13.95
N THR A 151 -3.12 -24.55 14.53
CA THR A 151 -3.54 -24.17 15.89
C THR A 151 -3.19 -22.68 16.09
N HIS A 152 -3.07 -22.24 17.33
CA HIS A 152 -2.60 -20.91 17.71
C HIS A 152 -1.31 -21.00 18.52
N VAL A 153 -0.62 -19.87 18.68
CA VAL A 153 0.52 -19.76 19.59
C VAL A 153 0.08 -20.11 21.01
N GLN A 154 0.83 -20.99 21.68
CA GLN A 154 0.59 -21.31 23.08
C GLN A 154 1.12 -20.18 23.95
N PRO A 155 0.33 -19.65 24.89
CA PRO A 155 0.80 -18.63 25.82
C PRO A 155 2.07 -19.09 26.56
N PRO A 156 3.05 -18.19 26.79
CA PRO A 156 4.20 -18.50 27.62
C PRO A 156 3.77 -18.91 29.02
N ALA A 157 4.48 -19.86 29.63
CA ALA A 157 4.21 -20.25 31.01
C ALA A 157 4.32 -19.04 31.95
N GLY A 158 3.28 -18.79 32.75
CA GLY A 158 3.24 -17.69 33.73
C GLY A 158 2.99 -16.30 33.13
N ALA A 159 2.85 -16.17 31.81
CA ALA A 159 2.42 -14.92 31.20
C ALA A 159 0.92 -14.67 31.51
N PRO A 160 0.51 -13.40 31.72
CA PRO A 160 -0.91 -13.07 31.65
C PRO A 160 -1.47 -13.49 30.28
N ILE A 161 -2.78 -13.72 30.22
CA ILE A 161 -3.46 -14.04 28.96
C ILE A 161 -4.46 -12.92 28.73
N ASP A 162 -4.12 -12.01 27.82
CA ASP A 162 -4.99 -10.94 27.36
C ASP A 162 -5.04 -10.92 25.83
N PHE A 163 -6.22 -11.24 25.29
CA PHE A 163 -6.51 -11.25 23.85
C PHE A 163 -7.28 -10.00 23.40
N GLY A 164 -7.39 -8.97 24.24
CA GLY A 164 -8.04 -7.72 23.89
C GLY A 164 -7.39 -7.01 22.69
N VAL A 165 -8.09 -6.00 22.14
CA VAL A 165 -7.49 -5.07 21.18
C VAL A 165 -6.42 -4.25 21.91
N TRP A 166 -5.25 -4.05 21.30
CA TRP A 166 -4.05 -3.49 21.97
C TRP A 166 -3.48 -4.36 23.09
N ALA A 167 -3.71 -5.67 23.06
CA ALA A 167 -3.23 -6.57 24.09
C ALA A 167 -1.98 -7.35 23.65
N GLN A 168 -1.70 -8.42 24.37
CA GLN A 168 -0.42 -9.11 24.37
C GLN A 168 -0.12 -9.83 23.07
N TYR A 169 -1.13 -10.33 22.33
CA TYR A 169 -0.98 -11.14 21.11
C TYR A 169 -1.32 -10.38 19.81
N PHE A 170 -1.04 -9.09 19.80
CA PHE A 170 -1.23 -8.19 18.66
C PHE A 170 -0.02 -8.25 17.72
N ASP A 171 -0.21 -8.07 16.41
CA ASP A 171 0.85 -7.86 15.41
C ASP A 171 2.10 -8.77 15.54
N PRO A 172 2.01 -10.06 15.17
CA PRO A 172 3.18 -10.95 15.18
C PRO A 172 4.26 -10.48 14.20
N GLY A 173 5.53 -10.58 14.63
CA GLY A 173 6.73 -10.38 13.83
C GLY A 173 7.73 -11.51 14.05
N LEU A 174 8.10 -12.23 13.00
CA LEU A 174 8.91 -13.45 13.04
C LEU A 174 10.33 -13.20 12.57
N LEU A 175 11.28 -13.78 13.28
CA LEU A 175 12.67 -13.82 12.88
C LEU A 175 13.19 -15.26 12.99
N VAL A 176 13.67 -15.80 11.87
CA VAL A 176 14.48 -17.03 11.86
C VAL A 176 15.93 -16.60 11.73
N ASP A 177 16.72 -16.90 12.75
CA ASP A 177 18.14 -16.52 12.80
C ASP A 177 19.03 -17.56 12.09
N ASP A 178 20.27 -17.19 11.80
CA ASP A 178 21.23 -18.02 11.06
C ASP A 178 21.56 -19.34 11.78
N ASP A 179 21.38 -19.39 13.10
CA ASP A 179 21.56 -20.60 13.91
C ASP A 179 20.30 -21.49 13.98
N GLY A 180 19.24 -21.13 13.23
CA GLY A 180 17.98 -21.86 13.16
C GLY A 180 17.02 -21.58 14.31
N LYS A 181 17.36 -20.68 15.25
CA LYS A 181 16.42 -20.25 16.28
C LYS A 181 15.32 -19.38 15.69
N VAL A 182 14.13 -19.51 16.25
CA VAL A 182 12.93 -18.79 15.82
C VAL A 182 12.49 -17.87 16.95
N TYR A 183 12.34 -16.59 16.64
CA TYR A 183 11.89 -15.56 17.56
C TYR A 183 10.56 -14.98 17.09
N LEU A 184 9.65 -14.77 18.03
CA LEU A 184 8.39 -14.08 17.81
C LEU A 184 8.39 -12.81 18.65
N TYR A 185 8.28 -11.67 17.98
CA TYR A 185 8.02 -10.36 18.56
C TYR A 185 6.56 -10.04 18.36
N TYR A 186 5.92 -9.43 19.35
CA TYR A 186 4.48 -9.22 19.30
C TYR A 186 4.05 -8.19 20.36
N GLY A 187 2.82 -7.68 20.25
CA GLY A 187 2.14 -6.90 21.28
C GLY A 187 1.72 -5.50 20.86
N GLY A 188 0.52 -5.11 21.30
CA GLY A 188 -0.01 -3.75 21.20
C GLY A 188 0.15 -3.04 22.55
N GLY A 189 0.53 -1.77 22.53
CA GLY A 189 0.78 -0.95 23.70
C GLY A 189 2.02 -1.34 24.54
N ARG A 190 2.47 -2.59 24.49
CA ARG A 190 3.70 -3.15 25.09
C ARG A 190 4.34 -4.11 24.10
N SER A 191 5.66 -4.15 24.06
CA SER A 191 6.39 -5.12 23.23
C SER A 191 6.70 -6.38 24.02
N TYR A 192 6.58 -7.54 23.38
CA TYR A 192 6.92 -8.83 23.93
C TYR A 192 7.83 -9.58 22.96
N MET A 193 8.64 -10.49 23.48
CA MET A 193 9.43 -11.41 22.67
C MET A 193 9.52 -12.77 23.34
N VAL A 194 9.43 -13.82 22.52
CA VAL A 194 9.64 -15.21 22.93
C VAL A 194 10.49 -15.92 21.88
N GLN A 195 11.13 -17.01 22.29
CA GLN A 195 11.67 -17.98 21.35
C GLN A 195 10.69 -19.14 21.16
N LEU A 196 10.48 -19.57 19.92
CA LEU A 196 9.65 -20.71 19.57
C LEU A 196 10.51 -21.97 19.38
N ASP A 197 9.94 -23.15 19.65
CA ASP A 197 10.56 -24.41 19.26
C ASP A 197 10.57 -24.53 17.73
N PRO A 198 11.73 -24.58 17.05
CA PRO A 198 11.78 -24.71 15.60
C PRO A 198 11.15 -26.01 15.07
N LYS A 199 11.03 -27.05 15.91
CA LYS A 199 10.37 -28.32 15.55
C LYS A 199 8.86 -28.26 15.74
N ASN A 200 8.39 -27.32 16.56
CA ASN A 200 6.98 -27.09 16.82
C ASN A 200 6.72 -25.57 16.97
N PRO A 201 6.61 -24.82 15.86
CA PRO A 201 6.55 -23.35 15.87
C PRO A 201 5.28 -22.75 16.48
N THR A 202 4.54 -23.50 17.29
CA THR A 202 3.42 -22.99 18.10
C THR A 202 3.73 -23.05 19.59
N GLN A 203 4.85 -23.65 19.97
CA GLN A 203 5.28 -23.84 21.35
C GLN A 203 6.38 -22.83 21.71
N VAL A 204 6.11 -22.06 22.77
CA VAL A 204 7.10 -21.15 23.37
C VAL A 204 8.10 -21.93 24.20
N LEU A 205 9.40 -21.65 24.05
CA LEU A 205 10.45 -22.23 24.87
C LEU A 205 10.44 -21.63 26.29
N PRO A 206 10.68 -22.45 27.34
CA PRO A 206 10.75 -21.97 28.72
C PRO A 206 11.78 -20.85 28.90
N ASP A 207 11.51 -19.94 29.84
CA ASP A 207 12.40 -18.86 30.26
C ASP A 207 12.84 -17.88 29.15
N THR A 208 12.12 -17.83 28.02
CA THR A 208 12.42 -16.92 26.90
C THR A 208 11.51 -15.70 26.81
N TYR A 209 10.45 -15.65 27.62
CA TYR A 209 9.46 -14.59 27.62
C TYR A 209 10.01 -13.27 28.16
N GLN A 210 10.03 -12.24 27.32
CA GLN A 210 10.46 -10.89 27.64
C GLN A 210 9.34 -9.87 27.43
N ILE A 211 9.34 -8.82 28.25
CA ILE A 211 8.40 -7.70 28.21
C ILE A 211 9.21 -6.42 28.03
N ASP A 212 8.65 -5.46 27.29
CA ASP A 212 9.22 -4.14 27.04
C ASP A 212 10.62 -4.22 26.40
N VAL A 213 10.81 -5.17 25.48
CA VAL A 213 12.01 -5.28 24.63
C VAL A 213 12.31 -3.97 23.91
N LEU A 214 11.25 -3.25 23.55
CA LEU A 214 11.23 -1.82 23.25
C LEU A 214 10.35 -1.10 24.27
N SER A 215 10.90 -0.04 24.88
CA SER A 215 10.19 0.75 25.90
C SER A 215 9.01 1.53 25.32
N ARG A 216 7.96 1.68 26.12
CA ARG A 216 6.82 2.58 25.85
C ARG A 216 7.17 4.05 26.04
N GLU A 217 8.28 4.33 26.73
CA GLU A 217 8.75 5.67 27.03
C GLU A 217 9.73 6.17 25.97
N ALA A 218 10.04 7.47 26.03
CA ALA A 218 11.07 8.04 25.19
C ALA A 218 12.44 7.36 25.42
N PRO A 219 13.27 7.17 24.38
CA PRO A 219 13.05 7.65 23.01
C PRO A 219 12.13 6.74 22.17
N PHE A 220 11.95 5.48 22.55
CA PHE A 220 11.30 4.45 21.74
C PHE A 220 9.83 4.76 21.44
N LYS A 221 9.03 5.01 22.49
CA LYS A 221 7.56 5.17 22.41
C LYS A 221 6.87 4.03 21.65
N TYR A 222 7.22 2.78 21.96
CA TYR A 222 6.64 1.62 21.29
C TYR A 222 5.10 1.63 21.36
N GLN A 223 4.45 1.31 20.24
CA GLN A 223 3.01 1.14 20.17
C GLN A 223 2.58 -0.23 19.61
N GLU A 224 3.00 -0.61 18.40
CA GLU A 224 2.58 -1.86 17.74
C GLU A 224 3.48 -2.23 16.55
N GLY A 225 3.12 -3.26 15.79
CA GLY A 225 3.73 -3.63 14.51
C GLY A 225 5.22 -3.97 14.52
N PRO A 226 5.72 -4.84 15.42
CA PRO A 226 7.12 -5.24 15.42
C PRO A 226 7.45 -6.04 14.14
N SER A 227 8.39 -5.56 13.34
CA SER A 227 8.88 -6.24 12.13
C SER A 227 10.41 -6.41 12.23
N PRO A 228 10.89 -7.59 12.63
CA PRO A 228 12.31 -7.85 12.84
C PRO A 228 13.04 -8.20 11.53
N ARG A 229 14.29 -7.76 11.39
CA ARG A 229 15.21 -8.17 10.30
C ARG A 229 16.61 -8.35 10.86
N LYS A 230 17.37 -9.29 10.31
CA LYS A 230 18.84 -9.35 10.49
C LYS A 230 19.52 -8.79 9.25
N ILE A 231 20.35 -7.77 9.43
CA ILE A 231 21.04 -7.08 8.34
C ILE A 231 22.51 -6.95 8.71
N ASN A 232 23.38 -7.63 7.95
CA ASN A 232 24.83 -7.62 8.16
C ASN A 232 25.25 -7.95 9.61
N GLY A 233 24.57 -8.92 10.25
CA GLY A 233 24.85 -9.33 11.62
C GLY A 233 24.17 -8.49 12.71
N THR A 234 23.57 -7.35 12.38
CA THR A 234 22.81 -6.51 13.31
C THR A 234 21.32 -6.81 13.20
N TYR A 235 20.63 -6.85 14.34
CA TYR A 235 19.19 -7.05 14.41
C TYR A 235 18.50 -5.69 14.39
N TYR A 236 17.65 -5.48 13.40
CA TYR A 236 16.79 -4.31 13.23
C TYR A 236 15.38 -4.70 13.64
N LEU A 237 14.75 -3.90 14.50
CA LEU A 237 13.36 -4.06 14.85
C LEU A 237 12.63 -2.80 14.43
N VAL A 238 11.88 -2.88 13.33
CA VAL A 238 10.95 -1.83 12.87
C VAL A 238 9.67 -1.91 13.70
N TYR A 239 9.08 -0.78 14.04
CA TYR A 239 7.85 -0.74 14.84
C TYR A 239 7.12 0.61 14.70
N ALA A 240 5.82 0.61 14.96
CA ALA A 240 4.99 1.81 14.95
C ALA A 240 5.08 2.56 16.29
N ARG A 241 5.14 3.90 16.21
CA ARG A 241 5.03 4.83 17.35
C ARG A 241 4.05 5.95 17.03
N GLY A 242 2.77 5.61 16.92
CA GLY A 242 1.72 6.49 16.40
C GLY A 242 1.71 6.47 14.87
N ALA A 243 1.84 7.65 14.25
CA ALA A 243 1.89 7.80 12.80
C ALA A 243 3.30 7.59 12.21
N ASP A 244 4.31 7.32 13.05
CA ASP A 244 5.70 7.15 12.66
C ASP A 244 6.09 5.67 12.67
N LEU A 245 6.70 5.19 11.58
CA LEU A 245 7.34 3.88 11.51
C LEU A 245 8.82 4.08 11.83
N ALA A 246 9.22 3.61 13.01
CA ALA A 246 10.56 3.79 13.58
C ALA A 246 11.32 2.47 13.64
N TYR A 247 12.59 2.53 14.04
CA TYR A 247 13.39 1.33 14.24
C TYR A 247 14.40 1.46 15.37
N ALA A 248 14.77 0.30 15.90
CA ALA A 248 15.84 0.12 16.86
C ALA A 248 16.80 -0.98 16.39
N THR A 249 18.04 -0.96 16.87
CA THR A 249 19.05 -1.96 16.52
C THR A 249 19.68 -2.62 17.74
N SER A 250 20.01 -3.90 17.64
CA SER A 250 20.76 -4.66 18.65
C SER A 250 21.79 -5.60 18.01
N ASP A 251 22.77 -6.02 18.80
CA ASP A 251 23.73 -7.07 18.45
C ASP A 251 23.20 -8.48 18.76
N ALA A 252 22.05 -8.58 19.43
CA ALA A 252 21.36 -9.84 19.72
C ALA A 252 19.86 -9.73 19.39
N PRO A 253 19.20 -10.83 18.98
CA PRO A 253 17.77 -10.79 18.69
C PRO A 253 16.96 -10.44 19.96
N THR A 254 17.49 -10.77 21.14
CA THR A 254 16.85 -10.52 22.43
C THR A 254 17.15 -9.15 23.02
N GLY A 255 17.80 -8.24 22.29
CA GLY A 255 18.23 -6.96 22.83
C GLY A 255 19.49 -7.06 23.73
N PRO A 256 19.84 -5.97 24.43
CA PRO A 256 19.11 -4.70 24.49
C PRO A 256 19.13 -3.95 23.15
N PHE A 257 18.00 -3.33 22.80
CA PHE A 257 17.87 -2.54 21.58
C PHE A 257 18.22 -1.06 21.83
N ASN A 258 18.77 -0.41 20.81
CA ASN A 258 19.07 1.01 20.78
C ASN A 258 18.18 1.70 19.75
N TYR A 259 17.42 2.72 20.15
CA TYR A 259 16.60 3.51 19.23
C TYR A 259 17.45 4.19 18.15
N ARG A 260 17.01 4.16 16.89
CA ARG A 260 17.78 4.70 15.75
C ARG A 260 17.06 5.76 14.92
N GLY A 261 15.78 6.03 15.15
CA GLY A 261 15.03 7.10 14.48
C GLY A 261 13.74 6.64 13.82
N VAL A 262 13.12 7.57 13.09
CA VAL A 262 11.94 7.34 12.25
C VAL A 262 12.39 7.08 10.81
N ILE A 263 11.84 6.06 10.16
CA ILE A 263 12.09 5.73 8.75
C ILE A 263 11.09 6.46 7.85
N VAL A 264 9.79 6.39 8.14
CA VAL A 264 8.72 7.03 7.35
C VAL A 264 7.56 7.43 8.27
N SER A 265 6.79 8.45 7.90
CA SER A 265 5.72 9.02 8.75
C SER A 265 4.46 9.36 7.96
N ASN A 266 3.31 8.98 8.52
CA ASN A 266 1.95 9.41 8.13
C ASN A 266 1.54 10.73 8.79
N SER A 267 2.40 11.39 9.59
CA SER A 267 2.04 12.64 10.29
C SER A 267 1.68 13.81 9.36
N GLY A 268 2.06 13.71 8.07
CA GLY A 268 1.70 14.67 7.03
C GLY A 268 0.46 14.29 6.21
N ASP A 269 -0.15 13.13 6.47
CA ASP A 269 -1.34 12.66 5.76
C ASP A 269 -2.59 13.44 6.20
N ALA A 270 -3.53 13.71 5.28
CA ALA A 270 -4.71 14.55 5.50
C ALA A 270 -5.66 14.02 6.57
N HIS A 271 -5.57 12.75 6.92
CA HIS A 271 -6.49 12.10 7.87
C HIS A 271 -5.79 11.60 9.13
N GLY A 272 -4.45 11.69 9.18
CA GLY A 272 -3.66 10.97 10.16
C GLY A 272 -3.96 9.46 10.16
N GLY A 273 -3.42 8.74 11.13
CA GLY A 273 -3.71 7.33 11.33
C GLY A 273 -2.50 6.54 11.77
N ASN A 274 -2.68 5.24 11.94
CA ASN A 274 -1.59 4.33 12.24
C ASN A 274 -0.70 4.12 11.00
N ILE A 275 0.40 3.41 11.20
CA ILE A 275 1.33 2.99 10.17
C ILE A 275 1.87 1.63 10.56
N HIS A 276 2.09 0.74 9.60
CA HIS A 276 2.58 -0.61 9.85
C HIS A 276 3.29 -1.12 8.60
N GLY A 277 4.44 -1.79 8.76
CA GLY A 277 5.14 -2.50 7.70
C GLY A 277 6.60 -2.80 8.06
N GLY A 278 7.35 -3.32 7.10
CA GLY A 278 8.70 -3.85 7.32
C GLY A 278 9.70 -3.51 6.22
N LEU A 279 10.96 -3.91 6.43
CA LEU A 279 12.06 -3.71 5.48
C LEU A 279 12.26 -4.93 4.59
N ALA A 280 12.50 -4.74 3.30
CA ALA A 280 12.96 -5.81 2.41
C ALA A 280 14.05 -5.31 1.45
N LYS A 281 15.02 -6.19 1.16
CA LYS A 281 16.05 -5.95 0.16
C LYS A 281 15.65 -6.56 -1.17
N LEU A 282 15.34 -5.71 -2.14
CA LEU A 282 14.82 -6.09 -3.46
C LEU A 282 15.88 -5.73 -4.51
N ASN A 283 16.41 -6.74 -5.21
CA ASN A 283 17.44 -6.56 -6.25
C ASN A 283 18.60 -5.63 -5.83
N GLY A 284 19.09 -5.77 -4.60
CA GLY A 284 20.19 -4.95 -4.06
C GLY A 284 19.77 -3.67 -3.33
N GLN A 285 18.56 -3.15 -3.57
CA GLN A 285 18.03 -1.93 -2.97
C GLN A 285 17.12 -2.25 -1.78
N TRP A 286 17.26 -1.54 -0.66
CA TRP A 286 16.36 -1.68 0.48
C TRP A 286 15.11 -0.81 0.29
N TYR A 287 13.96 -1.33 0.70
CA TYR A 287 12.70 -0.61 0.72
C TYR A 287 12.05 -0.72 2.10
N ILE A 288 11.43 0.36 2.55
CA ILE A 288 10.46 0.33 3.65
C ILE A 288 9.06 0.19 3.06
N PHE A 289 8.32 -0.82 3.51
CA PHE A 289 6.92 -1.01 3.18
C PHE A 289 6.07 -0.44 4.31
N TYR A 290 4.93 0.13 3.97
CA TYR A 290 3.98 0.73 4.92
C TYR A 290 2.60 0.91 4.26
N HIS A 291 1.65 1.52 4.95
CA HIS A 291 0.34 1.88 4.38
C HIS A 291 0.00 3.35 4.60
N ARG A 292 -0.89 3.89 3.76
CA ARG A 292 -1.49 5.24 3.89
C ARG A 292 -2.99 5.20 3.91
N GLN A 293 -3.61 6.20 4.52
CA GLN A 293 -5.06 6.30 4.68
C GLN A 293 -5.74 6.87 3.42
N THR A 294 -6.94 6.39 3.14
CA THR A 294 -7.81 6.88 2.06
C THR A 294 -9.26 6.90 2.54
N ASN A 295 -10.18 7.36 1.69
CA ASN A 295 -11.62 7.41 1.98
C ASN A 295 -11.97 8.22 3.24
N LYS A 296 -11.10 9.17 3.63
CA LYS A 296 -11.29 10.03 4.82
C LYS A 296 -11.50 9.24 6.12
N THR A 297 -10.87 8.08 6.21
CA THR A 297 -10.97 7.18 7.36
C THR A 297 -9.61 6.52 7.63
N VAL A 298 -9.36 6.14 8.89
CA VAL A 298 -8.18 5.36 9.25
C VAL A 298 -8.33 3.87 8.90
N PHE A 299 -9.52 3.45 8.46
CA PHE A 299 -9.92 2.06 8.22
C PHE A 299 -9.88 1.64 6.73
N SER A 300 -9.34 2.48 5.85
CA SER A 300 -9.20 2.16 4.42
C SER A 300 -7.78 2.49 3.99
N ARG A 301 -6.89 1.52 4.18
CA ARG A 301 -5.45 1.73 4.06
C ARG A 301 -4.90 1.00 2.83
N ARG A 302 -3.95 1.62 2.12
CA ARG A 302 -3.34 1.05 0.90
C ARG A 302 -1.82 0.96 1.03
N ALA A 303 -1.27 -0.16 0.54
CA ALA A 303 0.15 -0.47 0.60
C ALA A 303 1.00 0.48 -0.24
N CYS A 304 2.08 0.98 0.37
CA CYS A 304 3.07 1.88 -0.20
C CYS A 304 4.48 1.38 0.13
N ALA A 305 5.47 1.79 -0.66
CA ALA A 305 6.88 1.50 -0.41
C ALA A 305 7.76 2.69 -0.76
N GLU A 306 8.85 2.90 -0.03
CA GLU A 306 9.87 3.89 -0.39
C GLU A 306 11.26 3.25 -0.37
N PRO A 307 12.16 3.62 -1.31
CA PRO A 307 13.55 3.18 -1.25
C PRO A 307 14.24 3.80 -0.04
N VAL A 308 15.00 3.01 0.70
CA VAL A 308 15.80 3.46 1.85
C VAL A 308 17.28 3.12 1.65
N THR A 309 18.16 3.95 2.21
CA THR A 309 19.59 3.66 2.25
C THR A 309 19.99 3.29 3.68
N ILE A 310 20.55 2.09 3.85
CA ILE A 310 21.21 1.71 5.11
C ILE A 310 22.67 2.20 5.00
N LYS A 311 23.02 3.19 5.81
CA LYS A 311 24.37 3.75 5.86
C LYS A 311 25.38 2.73 6.43
N PRO A 312 26.69 2.96 6.24
CA PRO A 312 27.73 2.09 6.79
C PRO A 312 27.65 1.90 8.33
N ASP A 313 27.14 2.88 9.06
CA ASP A 313 26.92 2.81 10.52
C ASP A 313 25.62 2.10 10.92
N GLY A 314 24.90 1.54 9.94
CA GLY A 314 23.60 0.91 10.11
C GLY A 314 22.42 1.87 10.25
N SER A 315 22.62 3.19 10.17
CA SER A 315 21.51 4.13 10.24
C SER A 315 20.76 4.25 8.92
N ILE A 316 19.45 4.43 9.02
CA ILE A 316 18.50 4.68 7.94
C ILE A 316 18.01 6.12 8.10
N PRO A 317 18.34 7.03 7.17
CA PRO A 317 17.72 8.35 7.13
C PRO A 317 16.21 8.24 6.95
N GLN A 318 15.46 9.15 7.58
CA GLN A 318 14.04 9.26 7.31
C GLN A 318 13.81 9.58 5.83
N VAL A 319 12.94 8.82 5.19
CA VAL A 319 12.51 9.03 3.81
C VAL A 319 11.15 9.72 3.79
N GLU A 320 10.91 10.46 2.71
CA GLU A 320 9.64 11.10 2.49
C GLU A 320 8.64 10.14 1.82
N GLN A 321 7.37 10.47 1.99
CA GLN A 321 6.29 9.85 1.27
C GLN A 321 6.22 10.38 -0.17
N THR A 322 6.34 9.50 -1.16
CA THR A 322 6.29 9.84 -2.58
C THR A 322 5.11 9.18 -3.30
N SER A 323 4.90 9.56 -4.56
CA SER A 323 3.99 8.91 -5.49
C SER A 323 4.71 7.81 -6.31
N GLN A 324 6.02 7.66 -6.20
CA GLN A 324 6.83 6.83 -7.11
C GLN A 324 6.83 5.34 -6.78
N GLY A 325 6.71 4.97 -5.50
CA GLY A 325 6.79 3.56 -5.11
C GLY A 325 8.12 2.92 -5.51
N PHE A 326 8.07 1.93 -6.39
CA PHE A 326 9.27 1.24 -6.88
C PHE A 326 9.91 1.92 -8.10
N GLU A 327 9.23 2.87 -8.73
CA GLU A 327 9.73 3.56 -9.91
C GLU A 327 10.83 4.58 -9.54
N PRO A 328 11.88 4.74 -10.37
CA PRO A 328 12.84 5.82 -10.17
C PRO A 328 12.20 7.20 -10.39
N SER A 329 11.25 7.28 -11.33
CA SER A 329 10.49 8.46 -11.70
C SER A 329 9.13 8.15 -12.30
N LEU A 330 8.18 9.09 -12.13
CA LEU A 330 6.92 9.07 -12.85
C LEU A 330 7.10 9.69 -14.24
N ASP A 331 6.43 9.12 -15.23
CA ASP A 331 6.40 9.64 -16.60
C ASP A 331 5.29 10.69 -16.73
N PRO A 332 5.60 11.97 -16.93
CA PRO A 332 4.60 13.03 -17.02
C PRO A 332 3.76 12.95 -18.30
N TYR A 333 4.18 12.18 -19.31
CA TYR A 333 3.48 12.04 -20.59
C TYR A 333 2.51 10.84 -20.62
N LYS A 334 2.44 10.08 -19.53
CA LYS A 334 1.39 9.10 -19.31
C LYS A 334 0.25 9.71 -18.50
N VAL A 335 -0.97 9.25 -18.76
CA VAL A 335 -2.12 9.60 -17.92
C VAL A 335 -1.85 9.14 -16.50
N THR A 336 -1.78 10.10 -15.60
CA THR A 336 -1.54 9.89 -14.18
C THR A 336 -2.87 9.87 -13.45
N PRO A 337 -3.22 8.76 -12.78
CA PRO A 337 -4.36 8.71 -11.86
C PRO A 337 -4.19 9.69 -10.70
N ALA A 338 -5.26 10.38 -10.30
CA ALA A 338 -5.19 11.36 -9.21
C ALA A 338 -4.93 10.70 -7.84
N ASP A 339 -5.27 9.42 -7.68
CA ASP A 339 -5.16 8.70 -6.41
C ASP A 339 -3.74 8.32 -5.99
N ILE A 340 -2.72 8.62 -6.80
CA ILE A 340 -1.31 8.48 -6.42
C ILE A 340 -0.78 9.71 -5.66
N ALA A 341 -1.62 10.72 -5.42
CA ALA A 341 -1.24 11.92 -4.68
C ALA A 341 -0.64 11.55 -3.31
N CYS A 342 0.46 12.22 -2.94
CA CYS A 342 1.20 11.96 -1.71
C CYS A 342 1.28 13.18 -0.79
N VAL A 343 0.66 14.30 -1.17
CA VAL A 343 0.53 15.49 -0.34
C VAL A 343 -0.90 15.99 -0.40
N PHE A 344 -1.49 16.21 0.78
CA PHE A 344 -2.84 16.74 0.91
C PHE A 344 -2.87 17.87 1.94
N ARG A 345 -3.40 19.03 1.57
CA ARG A 345 -3.56 20.19 2.47
C ARG A 345 -4.90 20.86 2.23
N GLY A 346 -5.53 21.35 3.29
CA GLY A 346 -6.81 22.07 3.20
C GLY A 346 -8.04 21.17 3.15
N GLY A 347 -7.87 19.85 3.33
CA GLY A 347 -8.98 18.89 3.42
C GLY A 347 -9.27 18.10 2.15
N SER A 348 -8.40 18.17 1.13
CA SER A 348 -8.41 17.23 -0.01
C SER A 348 -8.16 15.80 0.43
N TYR A 349 -8.77 14.83 -0.25
CA TYR A 349 -8.64 13.41 0.07
C TYR A 349 -8.88 12.51 -1.12
N VAL A 350 -8.27 11.32 -1.13
CA VAL A 350 -8.60 10.23 -2.07
C VAL A 350 -9.82 9.48 -1.55
N THR A 351 -10.76 9.13 -2.42
CA THR A 351 -11.88 8.24 -2.09
C THR A 351 -12.22 7.31 -3.23
N GLU A 352 -12.83 6.18 -2.92
CA GLU A 352 -13.39 5.28 -3.92
C GLU A 352 -14.83 5.65 -4.24
N LEU A 353 -15.13 5.74 -5.53
CA LEU A 353 -16.50 5.81 -6.03
C LEU A 353 -16.98 4.46 -6.53
N ASP A 354 -16.08 3.73 -7.18
CA ASP A 354 -16.26 2.38 -7.70
C ASP A 354 -14.90 1.70 -7.87
N LYS A 355 -14.89 0.40 -8.20
CA LYS A 355 -13.66 -0.40 -8.34
C LYS A 355 -12.61 0.21 -9.28
N ARG A 356 -13.00 1.03 -10.26
CA ARG A 356 -12.15 1.63 -11.30
C ARG A 356 -11.91 3.13 -11.11
N THR A 357 -12.63 3.80 -10.20
CA THR A 357 -12.60 5.25 -10.09
C THR A 357 -12.29 5.70 -8.66
N ARG A 358 -11.11 6.30 -8.49
CA ARG A 358 -10.65 6.92 -7.24
C ARG A 358 -10.16 8.34 -7.49
N PRO A 359 -11.02 9.35 -7.35
CA PRO A 359 -10.59 10.73 -7.50
C PRO A 359 -10.01 11.30 -6.21
N VAL A 360 -9.33 12.42 -6.36
CA VAL A 360 -9.07 13.35 -5.24
C VAL A 360 -10.24 14.31 -5.16
N MET A 361 -10.95 14.29 -4.02
CA MET A 361 -12.14 15.08 -3.74
C MET A 361 -11.91 16.07 -2.60
N GLY A 362 -12.94 16.89 -2.32
CA GLY A 362 -12.89 17.87 -1.23
C GLY A 362 -12.05 19.11 -1.56
N ASN A 363 -11.69 19.29 -2.83
CA ASN A 363 -10.79 20.35 -3.26
C ASN A 363 -11.52 21.70 -3.29
N ARG A 364 -11.26 22.52 -2.27
CA ARG A 364 -11.85 23.84 -2.05
C ARG A 364 -10.79 24.93 -2.15
N ASN A 365 -11.20 26.20 -2.09
CA ASN A 365 -10.26 27.31 -2.06
C ASN A 365 -9.16 27.11 -0.98
N GLY A 366 -7.90 27.26 -1.39
CA GLY A 366 -6.73 27.09 -0.52
C GLY A 366 -6.21 25.66 -0.39
N CYS A 367 -6.91 24.66 -0.95
CA CYS A 367 -6.42 23.28 -0.94
C CYS A 367 -5.16 23.13 -1.81
N VAL A 368 -4.29 22.20 -1.41
CA VAL A 368 -3.10 21.82 -2.18
C VAL A 368 -3.01 20.30 -2.24
N VAL A 369 -2.84 19.77 -3.45
CA VAL A 369 -2.61 18.35 -3.71
C VAL A 369 -1.27 18.21 -4.42
N GLY A 370 -0.42 17.28 -4.00
CA GLY A 370 0.93 17.13 -4.56
C GLY A 370 1.28 15.70 -4.94
N TYR A 371 2.15 15.59 -5.94
CA TYR A 371 2.61 14.36 -6.57
C TYR A 371 4.13 14.42 -6.74
N LYS A 372 4.85 13.39 -6.27
CA LYS A 372 6.32 13.38 -6.24
C LYS A 372 6.86 12.07 -6.81
N TYR A 373 7.78 12.04 -7.77
CA TYR A 373 8.34 13.06 -8.66
C TYR A 373 8.20 12.59 -10.10
N PHE A 374 7.99 13.53 -11.02
CA PHE A 374 7.96 13.31 -12.46
C PHE A 374 9.29 13.64 -13.10
N ASP A 375 9.69 12.88 -14.11
CA ASP A 375 10.87 13.15 -14.90
C ASP A 375 10.48 13.70 -16.28
N PHE A 376 10.73 14.98 -16.50
CA PHE A 376 10.50 15.64 -17.77
C PHE A 376 11.69 15.44 -18.73
N GLY A 377 12.75 14.72 -18.36
CA GLY A 377 13.94 14.55 -19.19
C GLY A 377 14.77 15.84 -19.32
N ASP A 378 15.97 15.74 -19.87
CA ASP A 378 17.01 16.74 -19.65
C ASP A 378 16.98 17.96 -20.59
N ILE A 379 16.28 17.88 -21.72
CA ILE A 379 16.36 18.88 -22.78
C ILE A 379 14.97 19.30 -23.24
N VAL A 380 14.78 20.61 -23.40
CA VAL A 380 13.67 21.19 -24.16
C VAL A 380 14.16 21.48 -25.58
N LEU A 381 13.52 20.90 -26.59
CA LEU A 381 13.91 21.11 -27.98
C LEU A 381 13.40 22.47 -28.51
N PRO A 382 14.13 23.14 -29.43
CA PRO A 382 13.63 24.32 -30.11
C PRO A 382 12.29 24.05 -30.81
N GLY A 383 11.33 24.97 -30.70
CA GLY A 383 10.00 24.83 -31.32
C GLY A 383 9.04 23.88 -30.59
N GLN A 384 9.48 23.25 -29.50
CA GLN A 384 8.63 22.39 -28.68
C GLN A 384 7.52 23.20 -28.00
N SER A 385 6.34 22.60 -27.87
CA SER A 385 5.25 23.12 -27.05
C SER A 385 4.75 22.06 -26.08
N SER A 386 4.46 22.47 -24.85
CA SER A 386 3.90 21.62 -23.82
C SER A 386 2.48 22.04 -23.45
N SER A 387 1.66 21.04 -23.14
CA SER A 387 0.31 21.26 -22.61
C SER A 387 0.06 20.39 -21.38
N PHE A 388 -0.94 20.76 -20.61
CA PHE A 388 -1.41 20.03 -19.45
C PHE A 388 -2.91 19.77 -19.60
N THR A 389 -3.30 18.50 -19.49
CA THR A 389 -4.69 18.05 -19.54
C THR A 389 -5.13 17.63 -18.15
N LEU A 390 -6.27 18.14 -17.70
CA LEU A 390 -6.89 17.79 -16.43
C LEU A 390 -8.25 17.16 -16.66
N GLN A 391 -8.49 15.98 -16.07
CA GLN A 391 -9.80 15.35 -16.05
C GLN A 391 -10.47 15.54 -14.69
N PHE A 392 -11.65 16.13 -14.67
CA PHE A 392 -12.34 16.53 -13.44
C PHE A 392 -13.87 16.53 -13.56
N ARG A 393 -14.57 16.69 -12.43
CA ARG A 393 -16.05 16.86 -12.33
C ARG A 393 -16.43 17.67 -11.08
N ASN A 394 -17.74 17.76 -10.79
CA ASN A 394 -18.31 18.24 -9.52
C ASN A 394 -17.79 19.64 -9.14
N THR A 395 -18.30 20.64 -9.84
CA THR A 395 -17.80 22.01 -9.78
C THR A 395 -18.88 22.93 -9.22
N GLU A 396 -19.02 22.93 -7.89
CA GLU A 396 -20.01 23.73 -7.16
C GLU A 396 -19.64 25.23 -7.12
N ALA A 397 -18.37 25.55 -7.36
CA ALA A 397 -17.84 26.90 -7.48
C ALA A 397 -17.01 27.08 -8.75
N SER A 398 -17.04 28.30 -9.31
CA SER A 398 -16.04 28.70 -10.29
C SER A 398 -14.72 28.98 -9.60
N GLY A 399 -13.61 28.69 -10.24
CA GLY A 399 -12.28 28.85 -9.66
C GLY A 399 -11.19 28.43 -10.63
N GLN A 400 -10.00 28.14 -10.09
CA GLN A 400 -8.87 27.65 -10.86
C GLN A 400 -8.20 26.48 -10.18
N VAL A 401 -7.69 25.55 -10.99
CA VAL A 401 -6.68 24.57 -10.58
C VAL A 401 -5.35 25.06 -11.13
N GLU A 402 -4.55 25.68 -10.26
CA GLU A 402 -3.21 26.12 -10.61
C GLU A 402 -2.25 24.93 -10.61
N VAL A 403 -1.41 24.83 -11.63
CA VAL A 403 -0.39 23.79 -11.75
C VAL A 403 0.96 24.39 -11.39
N TRP A 404 1.69 23.75 -10.48
CA TRP A 404 2.95 24.24 -9.92
C TRP A 404 4.06 23.18 -10.04
N LEU A 405 5.27 23.62 -10.38
CA LEU A 405 6.50 22.86 -10.14
C LEU A 405 6.97 23.15 -8.72
N GLY A 406 7.12 22.13 -7.89
CA GLY A 406 7.47 22.30 -6.48
C GLY A 406 6.33 22.86 -5.64
N ASP A 407 6.59 22.99 -4.34
CA ASP A 407 5.57 23.32 -3.36
C ASP A 407 5.12 24.79 -3.49
N PRO A 408 3.82 25.09 -3.71
CA PRO A 408 3.32 26.47 -3.84
C PRO A 408 3.41 27.31 -2.55
N LYS A 409 3.71 26.70 -1.39
CA LYS A 409 4.02 27.43 -0.15
C LYS A 409 5.53 27.67 0.06
N GLY A 410 6.37 27.06 -0.75
CA GLY A 410 7.83 27.18 -0.70
C GLY A 410 8.36 28.01 -1.88
N ASP A 411 9.37 27.48 -2.53
CA ASP A 411 10.05 28.03 -3.71
C ASP A 411 9.45 27.53 -5.05
N GLY A 412 8.23 26.96 -5.01
CA GLY A 412 7.56 26.45 -6.19
C GLY A 412 7.22 27.54 -7.21
N GLU A 413 7.12 27.15 -8.48
CA GLU A 413 6.86 28.03 -9.61
C GLU A 413 5.58 27.61 -10.36
N LYS A 414 4.66 28.57 -10.55
CA LYS A 414 3.41 28.31 -11.28
C LYS A 414 3.71 28.06 -12.76
N LEU A 415 3.13 26.99 -13.32
CA LEU A 415 3.22 26.61 -14.73
C LEU A 415 2.06 27.12 -15.57
N GLY A 416 0.88 27.17 -14.96
CA GLY A 416 -0.37 27.49 -15.64
C GLY A 416 -1.55 27.32 -14.69
N ALA A 417 -2.75 27.47 -15.24
CA ALA A 417 -3.98 27.24 -14.50
C ALA A 417 -5.08 26.75 -15.43
N VAL A 418 -5.85 25.78 -14.96
CA VAL A 418 -7.10 25.33 -15.58
C VAL A 418 -8.24 26.14 -14.97
N LEU A 419 -8.94 26.91 -15.80
CA LEU A 419 -10.13 27.65 -15.36
C LEU A 419 -11.30 26.69 -15.24
N ILE A 420 -11.99 26.77 -14.10
CA ILE A 420 -13.10 25.90 -13.76
C ILE A 420 -14.36 26.75 -13.62
N ASP A 421 -15.35 26.49 -14.45
CA ASP A 421 -16.66 27.11 -14.33
C ASP A 421 -17.59 26.25 -13.48
N LYS A 422 -18.33 26.90 -12.58
CA LYS A 422 -19.44 26.30 -11.84
C LYS A 422 -20.42 25.64 -12.80
N GLN A 423 -20.91 24.46 -12.41
CA GLN A 423 -21.98 23.77 -13.13
C GLN A 423 -23.31 23.85 -12.36
N GLU A 424 -24.40 23.76 -13.12
CA GLU A 424 -25.73 23.56 -12.55
C GLU A 424 -25.79 22.22 -11.79
N PRO A 425 -26.45 22.16 -10.62
CA PRO A 425 -26.60 20.92 -9.87
C PRO A 425 -27.12 19.75 -10.74
N GLY A 426 -26.52 18.57 -10.59
CA GLY A 426 -26.93 17.36 -11.31
C GLY A 426 -26.32 17.18 -12.72
N LYS A 427 -25.39 18.06 -13.13
CA LYS A 427 -24.61 17.91 -14.38
C LYS A 427 -23.20 17.35 -14.16
N ASP A 428 -23.03 16.44 -13.19
CA ASP A 428 -21.72 15.96 -12.73
C ASP A 428 -21.11 14.86 -13.64
N ALA A 429 -20.74 15.22 -14.86
CA ALA A 429 -20.00 14.35 -15.77
C ALA A 429 -18.48 14.63 -15.71
N TRP A 430 -17.67 13.59 -15.93
CA TRP A 430 -16.23 13.76 -16.14
C TRP A 430 -15.99 14.57 -17.43
N ARG A 431 -15.18 15.62 -17.31
CA ARG A 431 -14.75 16.48 -18.42
C ARG A 431 -13.25 16.66 -18.40
N GLU A 432 -12.70 17.05 -19.55
CA GLU A 432 -11.28 17.31 -19.73
C GLU A 432 -11.08 18.74 -20.24
N ILE A 433 -10.08 19.41 -19.70
CA ILE A 433 -9.59 20.69 -20.23
C ILE A 433 -8.08 20.56 -20.43
N THR A 434 -7.62 21.01 -21.59
CA THR A 434 -6.20 21.12 -21.93
C THR A 434 -5.81 22.58 -22.00
N VAL A 435 -4.73 22.94 -21.31
CA VAL A 435 -4.16 24.29 -21.30
C VAL A 435 -2.70 24.25 -21.74
N PRO A 436 -2.20 25.27 -22.47
CA PRO A 436 -0.77 25.38 -22.72
C PRO A 436 -0.03 25.64 -21.41
N VAL A 437 1.15 25.05 -21.26
CA VAL A 437 2.07 25.30 -20.14
C VAL A 437 3.45 25.58 -20.69
N ARG A 438 4.32 26.22 -19.90
CA ARG A 438 5.71 26.42 -20.33
C ARG A 438 6.40 25.07 -20.51
N ASN A 439 7.37 25.01 -21.42
CA ASN A 439 8.23 23.84 -21.56
C ASN A 439 9.13 23.69 -20.32
N ILE A 440 9.23 22.46 -19.83
CA ILE A 440 9.94 22.12 -18.59
C ILE A 440 10.82 20.90 -18.84
N SER A 441 11.96 20.83 -18.15
CA SER A 441 12.92 19.72 -18.17
C SER A 441 13.37 19.42 -16.73
N GLY A 442 13.95 18.25 -16.51
CA GLY A 442 14.41 17.76 -15.22
C GLY A 442 13.33 17.10 -14.38
N ARG A 443 13.70 16.71 -13.16
CA ARG A 443 12.83 16.00 -12.23
C ARG A 443 12.14 16.97 -11.27
N HIS A 444 10.81 16.92 -11.22
CA HIS A 444 10.01 17.86 -10.45
C HIS A 444 8.87 17.18 -9.71
N ALA A 445 8.50 17.73 -8.57
CA ALA A 445 7.21 17.47 -7.95
C ALA A 445 6.16 18.36 -8.63
N ILE A 446 4.95 17.84 -8.81
CA ILE A 446 3.81 18.58 -9.38
C ILE A 446 2.79 18.82 -8.28
N TYR A 447 2.33 20.05 -8.16
CA TYR A 447 1.31 20.44 -7.19
C TYR A 447 0.14 21.13 -7.87
N PHE A 448 -1.06 20.84 -7.38
CA PHE A 448 -2.28 21.54 -7.70
C PHE A 448 -2.67 22.43 -6.54
N ARG A 449 -2.85 23.73 -6.79
CA ARG A 449 -3.43 24.66 -5.83
C ARG A 449 -4.81 25.08 -6.33
N PHE A 450 -5.79 24.95 -5.47
CA PHE A 450 -7.18 25.28 -5.78
C PHE A 450 -7.49 26.68 -5.29
N THR A 451 -7.98 27.55 -6.17
CA THR A 451 -8.33 28.94 -5.84
C THR A 451 -9.73 29.30 -6.31
N SER A 452 -10.47 30.03 -5.49
CA SER A 452 -11.83 30.50 -5.78
C SER A 452 -12.17 31.68 -4.86
N ASP A 453 -12.98 32.61 -5.35
CA ASP A 453 -13.54 33.68 -4.53
C ASP A 453 -14.56 33.12 -3.51
N LEU A 454 -15.27 32.04 -3.88
CA LEU A 454 -16.20 31.35 -3.00
C LEU A 454 -15.48 30.39 -2.05
N GLN A 455 -15.63 30.64 -0.75
CA GLN A 455 -15.07 29.79 0.30
C GLN A 455 -15.92 28.55 0.55
N GLY A 456 -15.27 27.44 0.92
CA GLY A 456 -15.95 26.23 1.40
C GLY A 456 -16.62 25.34 0.33
N ALA A 457 -16.90 25.87 -0.86
CA ALA A 457 -17.48 25.11 -1.96
C ALA A 457 -16.41 24.31 -2.75
N PRO A 458 -16.66 23.04 -3.09
CA PRO A 458 -15.79 22.26 -3.98
C PRO A 458 -15.62 22.93 -5.36
N ILE A 459 -14.38 23.00 -5.81
CA ILE A 459 -14.01 23.57 -7.11
C ILE A 459 -13.99 22.48 -8.17
N ALA A 460 -13.33 21.34 -7.90
CA ALA A 460 -13.22 20.22 -8.83
C ALA A 460 -12.82 18.93 -8.10
N ASP A 461 -13.48 17.82 -8.40
CA ASP A 461 -12.97 16.47 -8.11
C ASP A 461 -12.04 16.05 -9.25
N ILE A 462 -10.81 15.63 -8.96
CA ILE A 462 -9.79 15.31 -9.95
C ILE A 462 -9.72 13.80 -10.15
N ARG A 463 -9.80 13.31 -11.38
CA ARG A 463 -9.63 11.87 -11.69
C ARG A 463 -8.28 11.52 -12.23
N SER A 464 -7.76 12.34 -13.13
CA SER A 464 -6.45 12.11 -13.75
C SER A 464 -5.93 13.39 -14.40
N PHE A 465 -4.65 13.37 -14.76
CA PHE A 465 -4.01 14.43 -15.52
C PHE A 465 -2.87 13.87 -16.38
N ALA A 466 -2.42 14.63 -17.37
CA ALA A 466 -1.23 14.32 -18.15
C ALA A 466 -0.59 15.60 -18.68
N PHE A 467 0.72 15.57 -18.88
CA PHE A 467 1.39 16.54 -19.75
C PHE A 467 1.47 15.96 -21.16
N THR A 468 1.53 16.83 -22.16
CA THR A 468 1.91 16.43 -23.51
C THR A 468 3.06 17.31 -24.01
N ARG A 469 3.80 16.76 -24.96
CA ARG A 469 4.87 17.45 -25.69
C ARG A 469 4.70 17.20 -27.15
N ASP A 470 4.56 18.29 -27.89
CA ASP A 470 4.54 18.27 -29.33
C ASP A 470 5.81 18.94 -29.84
N THR A 471 6.51 18.27 -30.74
CA THR A 471 7.51 18.89 -31.61
C THR A 471 6.80 19.27 -32.91
N GLN A 472 6.81 20.56 -33.26
CA GLN A 472 6.33 21.00 -34.56
C GLN A 472 7.13 20.40 -35.72
#